data_AF-A0A3B0UAQ8-F1
#
_entry.id   AF-A0A3B0UAQ8-F1
#
_cell.length_a   1.000
_cell.length_b   1.000
_cell.length_c   1.000
_cell.angle_alpha   90.00
_cell.angle_beta   90.00
_cell.angle_gamma   90.00
#
_symmetry.space_group_name_H-M   'P 1'
#
loop_
_entity.id
_entity.type
_entity.pdbx_description
1 polymer ?
#
loop_
_entity_poly.entity_id
_entity_poly.type
_entity_poly.pdbx_seq_one_letter_code
_entity_poly.pdbx_strand_id
1 'polypeptide(L)' 'MRTILFLLRKEFLQISRNKPILGMITVLPIIQLLLLVNAANFEIKNINF' A
#
# COMPACT_ATOMS: atom_id res chain seq x y z
N MET A 1 -10.37 24.17 -1.61
CA MET A 1 -9.12 24.12 -0.79
C MET A 1 -9.37 23.81 0.69
N ARG A 2 -10.19 24.61 1.41
CA ARG A 2 -10.45 24.39 2.86
C ARG A 2 -11.12 23.04 3.18
N THR A 3 -12.06 22.60 2.35
CA THR A 3 -12.79 21.32 2.56
C THR A 3 -11.90 20.09 2.40
N ILE A 4 -11.02 20.08 1.40
CA ILE A 4 -10.09 18.97 1.14
C ILE A 4 -9.12 18.81 2.31
N LEU A 5 -8.56 19.92 2.81
CA LEU A 5 -7.67 19.91 3.97
C LEU A 5 -8.39 19.41 5.24
N PHE A 6 -9.66 19.79 5.43
CA PHE A 6 -10.47 19.31 6.55
C PHE A 6 -10.74 17.80 6.47
N LEU A 7 -11.08 17.29 5.28
CA LEU A 7 -11.32 15.86 5.06
C LEU A 7 -10.03 15.05 5.25
N LEU A 8 -8.89 15.51 4.72
CA LEU A 8 -7.60 14.87 4.95
C LEU A 8 -7.28 14.79 6.43
N ARG A 9 -7.40 15.91 7.17
CA ARG A 9 -7.15 15.91 8.62
C ARG A 9 -8.03 14.90 9.36
N LYS A 10 -9.31 14.76 8.96
CA LYS A 10 -10.24 13.79 9.54
C LYS A 10 -9.77 12.34 9.28
N GLU A 11 -9.46 12.02 8.03
CA GLU A 11 -9.04 10.66 7.64
C GLU A 11 -7.71 10.26 8.29
N PHE A 12 -6.75 11.18 8.40
CA PHE A 12 -5.48 10.92 9.09
C PHE A 12 -5.68 10.61 10.58
N LEU A 13 -6.57 11.33 11.27
CA LEU A 13 -6.92 11.03 12.66
C LEU A 13 -7.63 9.68 12.80
N GLN A 14 -8.48 9.33 11.83
CA GLN A 14 -9.18 8.05 11.79
C GLN A 14 -8.22 6.87 11.58
N ILE A 15 -7.27 7.01 10.66
CA ILE A 15 -6.21 6.03 10.39
C ILE A 15 -5.32 5.84 11.63
N SER A 16 -4.90 6.94 12.26
CA SER A 16 -4.04 6.88 13.45
C SER A 16 -4.71 6.19 14.64
N ARG A 17 -6.04 6.29 14.79
CA ARG A 17 -6.78 5.63 15.87
C ARG A 17 -7.05 4.15 15.59
N ASN A 18 -7.06 3.75 14.33
CA ASN A 18 -7.39 2.40 13.93
C ASN A 18 -6.13 1.54 13.73
N LYS A 19 -5.69 0.86 14.79
CA LYS A 19 -4.51 -0.02 14.81
C LYS A 19 -4.40 -1.00 13.63
N PRO A 20 -5.45 -1.73 13.20
CA PRO A 20 -5.35 -2.61 12.04
C PRO A 20 -5.07 -1.87 10.73
N ILE A 21 -5.64 -0.67 10.52
CA ILE A 21 -5.36 0.13 9.31
C ILE A 21 -3.89 0.56 9.30
N LEU A 22 -3.35 0.98 10.45
CA LEU A 22 -1.94 1.34 10.58
C LEU A 22 -1.00 0.16 10.25
N GLY A 23 -1.36 -1.03 10.73
CA GLY A 23 -0.67 -2.28 10.39
C GLY A 23 -0.74 -2.58 8.89
N MET A 24 -1.92 -2.50 8.28
CA MET A 24 -2.11 -2.75 6.84
C MET A 24 -1.33 -1.78 5.97
N ILE A 25 -1.36 -0.47 6.25
CA ILE A 25 -0.61 0.54 5.50
C ILE A 25 0.90 0.26 5.53
N THR A 26 1.39 -0.39 6.58
CA THR A 26 2.81 -0.70 6.73
C THR A 26 3.19 -2.07 6.16
N VAL A 27 2.34 -3.09 6.36
CA VAL A 27 2.62 -4.48 5.98
C VAL A 27 2.24 -4.79 4.54
N LEU A 28 1.11 -4.25 4.04
CA LEU A 28 0.67 -4.48 2.65
C LEU A 28 1.74 -4.07 1.62
N PRO A 29 2.44 -2.92 1.74
CA PRO A 29 3.52 -2.58 0.82
C PRO A 29 4.69 -3.56 0.85
N ILE A 30 5.01 -4.13 2.01
CA ILE A 30 6.09 -5.12 2.13
C ILE A 30 5.68 -6.41 1.39
N ILE A 31 4.47 -6.89 1.63
CA ILE A 31 3.91 -8.05 0.92
C ILE A 31 3.85 -7.76 -0.58
N GLN A 32 3.42 -6.56 -0.98
CA GLN A 32 3.35 -6.12 -2.36
C GLN A 32 4.71 -6.21 -3.05
N LEU A 33 5.79 -5.76 -2.39
CA LEU A 33 7.15 -5.86 -2.95
C LEU A 33 7.59 -7.31 -3.13
N LEU A 34 7.33 -8.17 -2.14
CA LEU A 34 7.65 -9.60 -2.24
C LEU A 34 6.90 -10.28 -3.40
N LEU A 35 5.62 -9.95 -3.57
CA LEU A 35 4.80 -10.49 -4.66
C LEU A 35 5.26 -9.98 -6.03
N LEU A 36 5.55 -8.67 -6.16
CA LEU A 36 6.00 -8.07 -7.42
C LEU A 36 7.35 -8.64 -7.87
N VAL A 37 8.29 -8.89 -6.95
CA VAL A 37 9.57 -9.54 -7.30
C VAL A 37 9.35 -10.95 -7.85
N ASN A 38 8.44 -11.71 -7.27
CA ASN A 38 8.11 -13.05 -7.76
C ASN A 38 7.39 -13.00 -9.12
N ALA A 39 6.45 -12.06 -9.30
CA ALA A 39 5.74 -11.85 -10.56
C ALA A 39 6.69 -11.41 -11.68
N ALA A 40 7.56 -10.43 -11.43
CA ALA A 40 8.56 -9.97 -12.39
C ALA A 40 9.52 -11.10 -12.78
N ASN A 41 9.97 -11.92 -11.84
CA ASN A 41 10.80 -13.10 -12.14
C ASN A 41 10.05 -14.14 -12.98
N PHE A 42 8.74 -14.34 -12.76
CA PHE A 42 7.92 -15.27 -13.53
C PHE A 42 7.67 -14.77 -14.96
N GLU A 43 7.46 -13.46 -15.13
CA GLU A 43 7.38 -12.82 -16.44
C GLU A 43 8.71 -12.94 -17.19
N ILE A 44 9.84 -12.64 -16.54
CA ILE A 44 11.18 -12.75 -17.15
C ILE A 44 11.51 -14.18 -17.59
N LYS A 45 11.12 -15.20 -16.80
CA LYS A 45 11.33 -16.61 -17.14
C LYS A 45 10.45 -17.10 -18.31
N ASN A 46 9.36 -16.41 -18.62
CA ASN A 46 8.48 -16.73 -19.74
C ASN A 46 8.75 -15.89 -20.99
N ILE A 47 9.81 -15.06 -20.99
CA ILE A 47 10.30 -14.42 -22.21
C ILE A 47 11.06 -15.49 -23.00
N ASN A 48 10.33 -16.28 -23.78
CA ASN A 48 10.92 -17.10 -24.84
C ASN A 48 11.57 -16.13 -25.84
N PHE A 49 12.89 -16.26 -26.03
CA PHE A 49 13.62 -15.63 -27.13
C PHE A 49 13.26 -16.30 -28.46
#